data_AF-A0A524BJR1-F1
#
_entry.id   AF-A0A524BJR1-F1
#
_cell.length_a   1.000
_cell.length_b   1.000
_cell.length_c   1.000
_cell.angle_alpha   90.00
_cell.angle_beta   90.00
_cell.angle_gamma   90.00
#
_symmetry.space_group_name_H-M   'P 1'
#
loop_
_entity.id
_entity.type
_entity.pdbx_description
1 polymer ?
#
loop_
_entity_poly.entity_id
_entity_poly.type
_entity_poly.pdbx_seq_one_letter_code
_entity_poly.pdbx_strand_id
1 'polypeptide(L)'
;LARLGTGHIDLWLLDDWDSATPIDESLDALGVAISTGRVHYAGIAFAKGWQVGTAASSSARAPHHRPLAAVATPYSLVLRHAEDEILPAARAHDVGVLACAPLGCGVLTGKYRHGTPPDSRGASESLGPDVRRHLGDHGRAVIEGVAAAAQGLDVTSSEVAIAWVRDQPGVSSTVVGARTVHQLRTSLRSESLTLPGEIRSVLDEVSSRESVDHR
;
A
#
# COMPACT_ATOMS: atom_id res chain seq x y z
N LEU A 1 4.99 -22.83 -2.92
CA LEU A 1 4.02 -23.95 -2.81
C LEU A 1 4.35 -24.90 -1.68
N ALA A 2 5.43 -25.70 -1.74
CA ALA A 2 5.80 -26.64 -0.66
C ALA A 2 5.83 -26.02 0.74
N ARG A 3 6.49 -24.86 0.91
CA ARG A 3 6.51 -24.11 2.18
C ARG A 3 5.14 -23.63 2.67
N LEU A 4 4.20 -23.39 1.76
CA LEU A 4 2.84 -22.95 2.07
C LEU A 4 1.89 -24.14 2.27
N GLY A 5 2.34 -25.39 2.03
CA GLY A 5 1.50 -26.58 2.15
C GLY A 5 0.34 -26.65 1.13
N THR A 6 0.43 -25.92 0.01
CA THR A 6 -0.61 -25.84 -1.02
C THR A 6 -0.04 -26.12 -2.41
N GLY A 7 -0.89 -26.63 -3.31
CA GLY A 7 -0.60 -26.86 -4.73
C GLY A 7 -0.77 -25.62 -5.63
N HIS A 8 -1.39 -24.55 -5.12
CA HIS A 8 -1.62 -23.31 -5.85
C HIS A 8 -1.53 -22.08 -4.94
N ILE A 9 -1.38 -20.90 -5.54
CA ILE A 9 -1.60 -19.60 -4.90
C ILE A 9 -2.61 -18.78 -5.70
N ASP A 10 -3.44 -18.02 -5.01
CA ASP A 10 -4.46 -17.19 -5.67
C ASP A 10 -3.83 -16.07 -6.48
N LEU A 11 -2.86 -15.35 -5.89
CA LEU A 11 -2.19 -14.22 -6.52
C LEU A 11 -0.69 -14.34 -6.35
N TRP A 12 0.04 -14.31 -7.47
CA TRP A 12 1.49 -14.11 -7.46
C TRP A 12 1.81 -12.66 -7.84
N LEU A 13 2.37 -11.91 -6.89
CA LEU A 13 2.97 -10.61 -7.15
C LEU A 13 4.44 -10.77 -7.56
N LEU A 14 4.80 -10.30 -8.74
CA LEU A 14 6.20 -10.11 -9.11
C LEU A 14 6.78 -8.99 -8.24
N ASP A 15 7.87 -9.28 -7.53
CA ASP A 15 8.49 -8.35 -6.60
C ASP A 15 9.47 -7.43 -7.32
N ASP A 16 9.19 -6.13 -7.27
CA ASP A 16 9.95 -5.07 -7.97
C ASP A 16 9.98 -5.24 -9.51
N TRP A 17 10.50 -4.23 -10.20
CA TRP A 17 10.71 -4.26 -11.64
C TRP A 17 12.16 -4.59 -11.97
N ASP A 18 12.40 -5.73 -12.62
CA ASP A 18 13.71 -6.06 -13.17
C ASP A 18 13.92 -5.41 -14.54
N SER A 19 14.83 -4.45 -14.63
CA SER A 19 15.19 -3.80 -15.91
C SER A 19 16.07 -4.66 -16.81
N ALA A 20 16.68 -5.73 -16.29
CA ALA A 20 17.54 -6.62 -17.07
C ALA A 20 16.74 -7.68 -17.83
N THR A 21 15.54 -8.05 -17.33
CA THR A 21 14.66 -9.04 -17.95
C THR A 21 13.53 -8.35 -18.72
N PRO A 22 13.35 -8.63 -20.02
CA PRO A 22 12.19 -8.13 -20.75
C PRO A 22 10.89 -8.54 -20.07
N ILE A 23 9.93 -7.62 -19.95
CA ILE A 23 8.68 -7.88 -19.23
C ILE A 23 7.91 -9.07 -19.83
N ASP A 24 7.96 -9.25 -21.15
CA ASP A 24 7.28 -10.35 -21.82
C ASP A 24 7.82 -11.73 -21.37
N GLU A 25 9.13 -11.85 -21.10
CA GLU A 25 9.71 -13.08 -20.56
C GLU A 25 9.17 -13.40 -19.16
N SER A 26 9.04 -12.38 -18.31
CA SER A 26 8.45 -12.53 -16.98
C SER A 26 6.97 -12.90 -17.05
N LEU A 27 6.23 -12.30 -17.99
CA LEU A 27 4.82 -12.60 -18.23
C LEU A 27 4.63 -14.02 -18.80
N ASP A 28 5.51 -14.49 -19.68
CA ASP A 28 5.47 -15.86 -20.22
C ASP A 28 5.68 -16.89 -19.10
N ALA A 29 6.63 -16.64 -18.19
CA ALA A 29 6.82 -17.47 -17.01
C ALA A 29 5.57 -17.52 -16.12
N LEU A 30 4.91 -16.38 -15.92
CA LEU A 30 3.60 -16.32 -15.24
C LEU A 30 2.52 -17.08 -16.01
N GLY A 31 2.50 -16.99 -17.34
CA GLY A 31 1.59 -17.75 -18.21
C GLY A 31 1.73 -19.26 -18.03
N VAL A 32 2.96 -19.76 -17.91
CA VAL A 32 3.24 -21.18 -17.58
C VAL A 32 2.74 -21.52 -16.16
N ALA A 33 2.96 -20.65 -15.18
CA ALA A 33 2.49 -20.87 -13.82
C ALA A 33 0.95 -20.91 -13.72
N ILE A 34 0.27 -20.04 -14.48
CA ILE A 34 -1.19 -19.98 -14.57
C ILE A 34 -1.75 -21.20 -15.29
N SER A 35 -1.21 -21.55 -16.46
CA SER A 35 -1.69 -22.68 -17.26
C SER A 35 -1.52 -24.03 -16.55
N THR A 36 -0.48 -24.16 -15.70
CA THR A 36 -0.27 -25.34 -14.86
C THR A 36 -1.13 -25.39 -13.60
N GLY A 37 -1.97 -24.36 -13.36
CA GLY A 37 -2.86 -24.27 -12.20
C GLY A 37 -2.13 -23.96 -10.89
N ARG A 38 -0.84 -23.62 -10.93
CA ARG A 38 -0.04 -23.28 -9.75
C ARG A 38 -0.34 -21.87 -9.25
N VAL A 39 -0.88 -21.02 -10.12
CA VAL A 39 -1.23 -19.62 -9.85
C VAL A 39 -2.58 -19.30 -10.49
N HIS A 40 -3.46 -18.57 -9.82
CA HIS A 40 -4.73 -18.13 -10.42
C HIS A 40 -4.61 -16.75 -11.09
N TYR A 41 -3.94 -15.80 -10.43
CA TYR A 41 -3.80 -14.43 -10.89
C TYR A 41 -2.36 -13.94 -10.73
N ALA A 42 -1.97 -13.02 -11.60
CA ALA A 42 -0.67 -12.36 -11.52
C ALA A 42 -0.86 -10.88 -11.19
N GLY A 43 0.12 -10.32 -10.48
CA GLY A 43 0.22 -8.89 -10.23
C GLY A 43 1.68 -8.47 -10.13
N ILE A 44 1.89 -7.19 -9.86
CA ILE A 44 3.23 -6.62 -9.66
C ILE A 44 3.28 -5.83 -8.36
N ALA A 45 4.41 -5.85 -7.67
CA ALA A 45 4.62 -5.08 -6.45
C ALA A 45 5.71 -4.03 -6.68
N PHE A 46 5.54 -2.87 -6.04
CA PHE A 46 6.55 -1.79 -5.97
C PHE A 46 6.99 -1.21 -7.33
N ALA A 47 6.17 -1.39 -8.37
CA ALA A 47 6.39 -0.81 -9.69
C ALA A 47 5.97 0.67 -9.78
N LYS A 48 6.45 1.35 -10.83
CA LYS A 48 6.05 2.69 -11.29
C LYS A 48 4.80 2.63 -12.17
N GLY A 49 4.12 3.76 -12.34
CA GLY A 49 2.87 3.83 -13.13
C GLY A 49 3.04 3.39 -14.57
N TRP A 50 4.11 3.83 -15.24
CA TRP A 50 4.40 3.38 -16.61
C TRP A 50 4.71 1.88 -16.70
N GLN A 51 5.29 1.29 -15.65
CA GLN A 51 5.59 -0.15 -15.57
C GLN A 51 4.31 -0.96 -15.41
N VAL A 52 3.38 -0.49 -14.58
CA VAL A 52 2.04 -1.08 -14.44
C VAL A 52 1.31 -1.06 -15.77
N GLY A 53 1.28 0.08 -16.46
CA GLY A 53 0.63 0.19 -17.77
C GLY A 53 1.27 -0.68 -18.84
N THR A 54 2.61 -0.77 -18.85
CA THR A 54 3.37 -1.65 -19.76
C THR A 54 3.02 -3.12 -19.51
N ALA A 55 3.13 -3.59 -18.26
CA ALA A 55 2.85 -4.98 -17.90
C ALA A 55 1.37 -5.36 -18.17
N ALA A 56 0.43 -4.49 -17.81
CA ALA A 56 -0.99 -4.73 -18.07
C ALA A 56 -1.29 -4.81 -19.57
N SER A 57 -0.71 -3.92 -20.37
CA SER A 57 -0.88 -3.91 -21.83
C SER A 57 -0.26 -5.14 -22.50
N SER A 58 0.95 -5.55 -22.08
CA SER A 58 1.60 -6.78 -22.56
C SER A 58 0.78 -8.02 -22.19
N SER A 59 0.34 -8.13 -20.93
CA SER A 59 -0.44 -9.27 -20.44
C SER A 59 -1.79 -9.41 -21.15
N ALA A 60 -2.44 -8.29 -21.48
CA ALA A 60 -3.70 -8.31 -22.22
C ALA A 60 -3.56 -8.74 -23.70
N ARG A 61 -2.37 -8.59 -24.28
CA ARG A 61 -2.08 -8.92 -25.68
C ARG A 61 -1.49 -10.32 -25.87
N ALA A 62 -0.88 -10.87 -24.83
CA ALA A 62 -0.21 -12.15 -24.91
C ALA A 62 -1.22 -13.31 -25.00
N PRO A 63 -1.07 -14.23 -25.96
CA PRO A 63 -1.94 -15.39 -26.05
C PRO A 63 -1.76 -16.27 -24.81
N HIS A 64 -2.87 -16.75 -24.26
CA HIS A 64 -2.92 -17.60 -23.05
C HIS A 64 -2.61 -16.89 -21.72
N HIS A 65 -2.44 -15.56 -21.72
CA HIS A 65 -2.26 -14.81 -20.48
C HIS A 65 -3.61 -14.33 -19.95
N ARG A 66 -3.67 -14.11 -18.63
CA ARG A 66 -4.79 -13.42 -17.99
C ARG A 66 -4.42 -11.93 -17.87
N PRO A 67 -5.40 -11.01 -17.86
CA PRO A 67 -5.14 -9.63 -17.49
C PRO A 67 -4.41 -9.53 -16.15
N LEU A 68 -3.54 -8.53 -16.03
CA LEU A 68 -2.84 -8.26 -14.77
C LEU A 68 -3.90 -7.91 -13.70
N ALA A 69 -3.94 -8.64 -12.60
CA ALA A 69 -5.03 -8.54 -11.65
C ALA A 69 -4.80 -7.47 -10.58
N ALA A 70 -3.55 -7.26 -10.15
CA ALA A 70 -3.25 -6.37 -9.05
C ALA A 70 -1.90 -5.67 -9.15
N VAL A 71 -1.82 -4.48 -8.55
CA VAL A 71 -0.57 -3.82 -8.18
C VAL A 71 -0.52 -3.62 -6.67
N ALA A 72 0.58 -4.02 -6.03
CA ALA A 72 0.86 -3.73 -4.63
C ALA A 72 1.79 -2.53 -4.52
N THR A 73 1.40 -1.48 -3.79
CA THR A 73 2.18 -0.24 -3.69
C THR A 73 2.08 0.38 -2.30
N PRO A 74 3.13 1.02 -1.76
CA PRO A 74 3.01 1.78 -0.53
C PRO A 74 2.01 2.92 -0.68
N TYR A 75 1.00 2.97 0.18
CA TYR A 75 0.02 4.05 0.19
C TYR A 75 -0.48 4.33 1.61
N SER A 76 -0.29 5.57 2.07
CA SER A 76 -0.76 6.05 3.38
C SER A 76 -0.82 7.57 3.39
N LEU A 77 -1.35 8.15 4.48
CA LEU A 77 -1.34 9.61 4.69
C LEU A 77 0.06 10.25 4.66
N VAL A 78 1.14 9.49 4.91
CA VAL A 78 2.53 10.00 4.79
C VAL A 78 3.25 9.51 3.53
N LEU A 79 2.57 8.73 2.69
CA LEU A 79 3.11 8.13 1.47
C LEU A 79 2.04 8.19 0.38
N ARG A 80 1.89 9.35 -0.27
CA ARG A 80 0.82 9.57 -1.26
C ARG A 80 1.25 9.38 -2.71
N HIS A 81 2.49 8.94 -2.98
CA HIS A 81 3.04 8.75 -4.33
C HIS A 81 2.20 7.89 -5.28
N ALA A 82 1.44 6.94 -4.74
CA ALA A 82 0.53 6.12 -5.53
C ALA A 82 -0.50 6.96 -6.31
N GLU A 83 -0.87 8.15 -5.82
CA GLU A 83 -1.86 9.03 -6.45
C GLU A 83 -1.37 9.65 -7.76
N ASP A 84 -0.06 9.84 -7.94
CA ASP A 84 0.50 10.51 -9.13
C ASP A 84 0.35 9.67 -10.38
N GLU A 85 0.67 8.37 -10.25
CA GLU A 85 0.81 7.50 -11.42
C GLU A 85 0.26 6.08 -11.21
N ILE A 86 0.24 5.55 -9.99
CA ILE A 86 -0.20 4.16 -9.76
C ILE A 86 -1.71 4.04 -9.80
N LEU A 87 -2.45 4.85 -9.05
CA LEU A 87 -3.92 4.82 -9.06
C LEU A 87 -4.49 5.16 -10.44
N PRO A 88 -3.97 6.16 -11.17
CA PRO A 88 -4.39 6.40 -12.56
C PRO A 88 -4.07 5.24 -13.50
N ALA A 89 -2.86 4.68 -13.46
CA ALA A 89 -2.48 3.56 -14.33
C ALA A 89 -3.31 2.31 -14.02
N ALA A 90 -3.50 1.98 -12.75
CA ALA A 90 -4.29 0.84 -12.33
C ALA A 90 -5.75 0.97 -12.81
N ARG A 91 -6.35 2.15 -12.64
CA ARG A 91 -7.70 2.45 -13.14
C ARG A 91 -7.80 2.35 -14.67
N ALA A 92 -6.80 2.85 -15.39
CA ALA A 92 -6.80 2.82 -16.86
C ALA A 92 -6.76 1.40 -17.44
N HIS A 93 -6.25 0.44 -16.66
CA HIS A 93 -6.05 -0.95 -17.09
C HIS A 93 -6.90 -1.97 -16.30
N ASP A 94 -7.87 -1.52 -15.51
CA ASP A 94 -8.72 -2.37 -14.65
C ASP A 94 -7.92 -3.29 -13.71
N VAL A 95 -6.81 -2.76 -13.17
CA VAL A 95 -5.93 -3.44 -12.22
C VAL A 95 -6.33 -3.05 -10.79
N GLY A 96 -6.51 -4.03 -9.91
CA GLY A 96 -6.79 -3.77 -8.50
C GLY A 96 -5.57 -3.21 -7.76
N VAL A 97 -5.77 -2.37 -6.74
CA VAL A 97 -4.67 -1.80 -5.95
C VAL A 97 -4.67 -2.40 -4.55
N LEU A 98 -3.56 -3.02 -4.18
CA LEU A 98 -3.25 -3.47 -2.83
C LEU A 98 -2.40 -2.39 -2.14
N ALA A 99 -3.04 -1.57 -1.32
CA ALA A 99 -2.38 -0.51 -0.58
C ALA A 99 -1.56 -1.10 0.58
N CYS A 100 -0.24 -1.09 0.41
CA CYS A 100 0.71 -1.56 1.39
C CYS A 100 1.15 -0.44 2.34
N ALA A 101 1.61 -0.81 3.54
CA ALA A 101 2.11 0.12 4.54
C ALA A 101 1.14 1.26 4.95
N PRO A 102 -0.15 0.99 5.22
CA PRO A 102 -1.15 2.01 5.57
C PRO A 102 -0.80 2.82 6.83
N LEU A 103 0.11 2.32 7.66
CA LEU A 103 0.56 2.98 8.89
C LEU A 103 1.88 3.75 8.74
N GLY A 104 2.46 3.85 7.54
CA GLY A 104 3.70 4.59 7.29
C GLY A 104 4.88 4.11 8.14
N CYS A 105 5.19 2.80 8.11
CA CYS A 105 6.19 2.19 9.01
C CYS A 105 5.85 2.31 10.51
N GLY A 106 4.57 2.56 10.83
CA GLY A 106 4.04 2.69 12.18
C GLY A 106 4.03 4.11 12.73
N VAL A 107 4.36 5.13 11.94
CA VAL A 107 4.32 6.53 12.41
C VAL A 107 2.90 7.01 12.69
N LEU A 108 1.94 6.55 11.88
CA LEU A 108 0.51 6.87 12.02
C LEU A 108 -0.18 6.16 13.20
N THR A 109 0.57 5.42 14.02
CA THR A 109 0.05 4.86 15.28
C THR A 109 0.05 5.88 16.42
N GLY A 110 0.68 7.04 16.24
CA GLY A 110 0.86 8.07 17.27
C GLY A 110 2.01 7.80 18.24
N LYS A 111 2.65 6.62 18.20
CA LYS A 111 3.69 6.23 19.17
C LYS A 111 4.98 7.05 19.12
N TYR A 112 5.21 7.82 18.05
CA TYR A 112 6.41 8.64 17.88
C TYR A 112 6.18 10.14 18.16
N ARG A 113 5.00 10.54 18.65
CA ARG A 113 4.65 11.95 18.90
C ARG A 113 5.57 12.64 19.90
N HIS A 114 6.08 11.89 20.88
CA HIS A 114 6.89 12.41 21.99
C HIS A 114 8.32 11.84 22.03
N GLY A 115 8.81 11.33 20.90
CA GLY A 115 10.13 10.71 20.78
C GLY A 115 10.08 9.27 20.26
N THR A 116 11.23 8.62 20.20
CA THR A 116 11.37 7.27 19.65
C THR A 116 11.38 6.24 20.78
N PRO A 117 10.37 5.35 20.89
CA PRO A 117 10.38 4.32 21.92
C PRO A 117 11.53 3.31 21.71
N PRO A 118 12.21 2.82 22.77
CA PRO A 118 13.38 1.94 22.66
C PRO A 118 13.12 0.62 21.91
N ASP A 119 11.94 0.02 22.06
CA ASP A 119 11.57 -1.26 21.41
C ASP A 119 10.81 -1.07 20.09
N SER A 120 10.84 0.14 19.55
CA SER A 120 10.15 0.49 18.32
C SER A 120 10.99 0.20 17.07
N ARG A 121 10.31 0.10 15.91
CA ARG A 121 10.98 0.07 14.61
C ARG A 121 11.90 1.29 14.42
N GLY A 122 11.54 2.45 14.97
CA GLY A 122 12.34 3.68 14.88
C GLY A 122 13.68 3.62 15.62
N ALA A 123 13.79 2.76 16.64
CA ALA A 123 15.03 2.55 17.40
C ALA A 123 15.94 1.47 16.80
N SER A 124 15.45 0.70 15.82
CA SER A 124 16.27 -0.27 15.09
C SER A 124 17.27 0.45 14.19
N GLU A 125 18.52 -0.04 14.13
CA GLU A 125 19.54 0.51 13.24
C GLU A 125 19.17 0.31 11.76
N SER A 126 18.69 -0.89 11.41
CA SER A 126 18.34 -1.23 10.02
C SER A 126 17.00 -0.64 9.58
N LEU A 127 15.98 -0.62 10.47
CA LEU A 127 14.62 -0.20 10.11
C LEU A 127 14.28 1.23 10.53
N GLY A 128 15.11 1.85 11.38
CA GLY A 128 14.92 3.20 11.89
C GLY A 128 14.97 4.30 10.81
N PRO A 129 15.86 4.24 9.80
CA PRO A 129 15.85 5.20 8.70
C PRO A 129 14.48 5.33 8.02
N ASP A 130 13.78 4.21 7.77
CA ASP A 130 12.45 4.20 7.15
C ASP A 130 11.36 4.87 7.99
N VAL A 131 11.54 4.92 9.30
CA VAL A 131 10.64 5.60 10.22
C VAL A 131 10.98 7.09 10.23
N ARG A 132 12.26 7.44 10.38
CA ARG A 132 12.73 8.82 10.50
C ARG A 132 12.40 9.67 9.27
N ARG A 133 12.40 9.10 8.06
CA ARG A 133 11.99 9.80 6.83
C ARG A 133 10.57 10.38 6.91
N HIS A 134 9.71 9.84 7.78
CA HIS A 134 8.33 10.28 7.97
C HIS A 134 8.14 11.19 9.20
N LEU A 135 9.21 11.55 9.91
CA LEU A 135 9.13 12.31 11.18
C LEU A 135 9.59 13.78 11.03
N GLY A 136 9.77 14.26 9.79
CA GLY A 136 9.93 15.68 9.49
C GLY A 136 8.63 16.48 9.68
N ASP A 137 8.67 17.79 9.44
CA ASP A 137 7.58 18.72 9.78
C ASP A 137 6.23 18.32 9.16
N HIS A 138 6.21 18.01 7.86
CA HIS A 138 5.01 17.53 7.17
C HIS A 138 4.46 16.24 7.80
N GLY A 139 5.31 15.24 8.01
CA GLY A 139 4.90 13.98 8.63
C GLY A 139 4.38 14.15 10.05
N ARG A 140 4.96 15.06 10.84
CA ARG A 140 4.45 15.41 12.17
C ARG A 140 3.08 16.08 12.10
N ALA A 141 2.86 17.01 11.18
CA ALA A 141 1.55 17.64 10.97
C ALA A 141 0.48 16.59 10.65
N VAL A 142 0.79 15.62 9.78
CA VAL A 142 -0.09 14.50 9.47
C VAL A 142 -0.36 13.61 10.70
N ILE A 143 0.68 13.27 11.47
CA ILE A 143 0.54 12.46 12.69
C ILE A 143 -0.38 13.15 13.71
N GLU A 144 -0.23 14.46 13.91
CA GLU A 144 -1.09 15.23 14.82
C GLU A 144 -2.52 15.32 14.29
N GLY A 145 -2.73 15.52 12.98
CA GLY A 145 -4.06 15.50 12.37
C GLY A 145 -4.78 14.16 12.58
N VAL A 146 -4.08 13.04 12.38
CA VAL A 146 -4.62 11.70 12.64
C VAL A 146 -4.91 11.48 14.13
N ALA A 147 -4.05 11.98 15.02
CA ALA A 147 -4.27 11.88 16.46
C ALA A 147 -5.50 12.68 16.91
N ALA A 148 -5.69 13.90 16.39
CA ALA A 148 -6.85 14.73 16.68
C ALA A 148 -8.16 14.08 16.15
N ALA A 149 -8.14 13.55 14.93
CA ALA A 149 -9.27 12.82 14.36
C ALA A 149 -9.64 11.59 15.20
N ALA A 150 -8.63 10.81 15.59
CA ALA A 150 -8.82 9.63 16.44
C ALA A 150 -9.45 9.99 17.79
N GLN A 151 -8.96 11.07 18.43
CA GLN A 151 -9.53 11.57 19.69
C GLN A 151 -10.98 12.03 19.52
N GLY A 152 -11.30 12.77 18.46
CA GLY A 152 -12.66 13.25 18.20
C GLY A 152 -13.67 12.14 17.88
N LEU A 153 -13.18 11.00 17.38
CA LEU A 153 -14.00 9.83 17.02
C LEU A 153 -14.01 8.72 18.08
N ASP A 154 -13.28 8.88 19.19
CA ASP A 154 -13.07 7.86 20.22
C ASP A 154 -12.55 6.51 19.67
N VAL A 155 -11.58 6.59 18.75
CA VAL A 155 -10.90 5.44 18.14
C VAL A 155 -9.38 5.61 18.20
N THR A 156 -8.61 4.61 17.77
CA THR A 156 -7.15 4.74 17.68
C THR A 156 -6.70 5.40 16.38
N SER A 157 -5.53 6.05 16.41
CA SER A 157 -4.88 6.59 15.20
C SER A 157 -4.63 5.53 14.11
N SER A 158 -4.41 4.28 14.51
CA SER A 158 -4.26 3.17 13.56
C SER A 158 -5.57 2.86 12.84
N GLU A 159 -6.71 2.90 13.54
CA GLU A 159 -8.02 2.71 12.93
C GLU A 159 -8.32 3.81 11.92
N VAL A 160 -8.07 5.08 12.28
CA VAL A 160 -8.24 6.22 11.37
C VAL A 160 -7.37 6.09 10.12
N ALA A 161 -6.07 5.82 10.29
CA ALA A 161 -5.14 5.74 9.16
C ALA A 161 -5.49 4.58 8.19
N ILE A 162 -5.87 3.41 8.72
CA ILE A 162 -6.25 2.27 7.89
C ILE A 162 -7.58 2.53 7.18
N ALA A 163 -8.58 3.06 7.89
CA ALA A 163 -9.89 3.41 7.30
C ALA A 163 -9.75 4.47 6.19
N TRP A 164 -8.86 5.46 6.38
CA TRP A 164 -8.59 6.46 5.37
C TRP A 164 -8.11 5.82 4.05
N VAL A 165 -7.10 4.95 4.11
CA VAL A 165 -6.50 4.27 2.94
C VAL A 165 -7.49 3.30 2.29
N ARG A 166 -8.20 2.50 3.09
CA ARG A 166 -9.15 1.49 2.60
C ARG A 166 -10.19 2.08 1.66
N ASP A 167 -10.70 3.26 2.01
CA ASP A 167 -11.78 3.92 1.28
C ASP A 167 -11.28 4.82 0.13
N GLN A 168 -9.97 4.85 -0.14
CA GLN A 168 -9.44 5.66 -1.23
C GLN A 168 -9.94 5.16 -2.60
N PRO A 169 -10.38 6.05 -3.50
CA PRO A 169 -10.85 5.64 -4.81
C PRO A 169 -9.78 4.87 -5.61
N GLY A 170 -10.10 3.62 -5.97
CA GLY A 170 -9.21 2.73 -6.71
C GLY A 170 -8.41 1.75 -5.84
N VAL A 171 -8.46 1.88 -4.51
CA VAL A 171 -7.92 0.88 -3.59
C VAL A 171 -8.88 -0.31 -3.51
N SER A 172 -8.38 -1.50 -3.82
CA SER A 172 -9.16 -2.74 -3.74
C SER A 172 -9.03 -3.40 -2.37
N SER A 173 -7.85 -3.31 -1.75
CA SER A 173 -7.61 -3.82 -0.40
C SER A 173 -6.42 -3.12 0.26
N THR A 174 -6.40 -3.15 1.59
CA THR A 174 -5.30 -2.60 2.40
C THR A 174 -4.55 -3.72 3.10
N VAL A 175 -3.23 -3.76 2.93
CA VAL A 175 -2.36 -4.79 3.54
C VAL A 175 -1.85 -4.30 4.88
N VAL A 176 -2.35 -4.90 5.96
CA VAL A 176 -1.96 -4.58 7.34
C VAL A 176 -0.93 -5.58 7.88
N GLY A 177 0.08 -5.08 8.58
CA GLY A 177 1.06 -5.90 9.28
C GLY A 177 0.93 -5.74 10.79
N ALA A 178 0.95 -6.85 11.53
CA ALA A 178 0.89 -6.88 12.98
C ALA A 178 1.92 -7.86 13.56
N ARG A 179 2.62 -7.46 14.62
CA ARG A 179 3.54 -8.34 15.37
C ARG A 179 2.91 -8.95 16.61
N THR A 180 1.76 -8.42 17.03
CA THR A 180 1.02 -8.88 18.19
C THR A 180 -0.46 -9.03 17.87
N VAL A 181 -1.14 -9.93 18.57
CA VAL A 181 -2.59 -10.11 18.44
C VAL A 181 -3.36 -8.82 18.73
N HIS A 182 -2.87 -8.01 19.68
CA HIS A 182 -3.48 -6.71 19.98
C HIS A 182 -3.40 -5.76 18.78
N GLN A 183 -2.25 -5.66 18.11
CA GLN A 183 -2.11 -4.86 16.89
C GLN A 183 -3.05 -5.34 15.78
N LEU A 184 -3.16 -6.66 15.60
CA LEU A 184 -4.06 -7.24 14.61
C LEU A 184 -5.51 -6.89 14.90
N ARG A 185 -5.97 -7.05 16.16
CA ARG A 185 -7.32 -6.68 16.57
C ARG A 185 -7.61 -5.20 16.33
N THR A 186 -6.67 -4.32 16.65
CA THR A 186 -6.80 -2.88 16.37
C THR A 186 -6.95 -2.62 14.87
N SER A 187 -6.13 -3.25 14.02
CA SER A 187 -6.26 -3.12 12.57
C SER A 187 -7.61 -3.62 12.06
N LEU A 188 -8.12 -4.74 12.57
CA LEU A 188 -9.41 -5.30 12.14
C LEU A 188 -10.60 -4.42 12.51
N ARG A 189 -10.56 -3.72 13.65
CA ARG A 189 -11.63 -2.77 14.02
C ARG A 189 -11.78 -1.61 13.03
N SER A 190 -10.72 -1.29 12.27
CA SER A 190 -10.82 -0.28 11.21
C SER A 190 -11.89 -0.65 10.18
N GLU A 191 -12.15 -1.94 9.93
CA GLU A 191 -13.13 -2.44 8.96
C GLU A 191 -14.52 -1.82 9.14
N SER A 192 -14.94 -1.59 10.39
CA SER A 192 -16.25 -1.02 10.72
C SER A 192 -16.25 0.51 10.82
N LEU A 193 -15.09 1.17 10.70
CA LEU A 193 -14.96 2.62 10.83
C LEU A 193 -15.10 3.28 9.46
N THR A 194 -16.14 4.11 9.28
CA THR A 194 -16.23 5.05 8.16
C THR A 194 -15.90 6.45 8.67
N LEU A 195 -14.90 7.11 8.07
CA LEU A 195 -14.53 8.46 8.46
C LEU A 195 -15.60 9.46 7.98
N PRO A 196 -16.09 10.37 8.85
CA PRO A 196 -16.92 11.49 8.42
C PRO A 196 -16.24 12.32 7.33
N GLY A 197 -17.03 12.88 6.41
CA GLY A 197 -16.53 13.59 5.23
C GLY A 197 -15.63 14.77 5.60
N GLU A 198 -15.96 15.50 6.66
CA GLU A 198 -15.19 16.63 7.17
C GLU A 198 -13.82 16.19 7.70
N ILE A 199 -13.78 15.10 8.47
CA ILE A 199 -12.53 14.54 8.99
C ILE A 199 -11.67 14.03 7.83
N ARG A 200 -12.27 13.32 6.88
CA ARG A 200 -11.56 12.88 5.67
C ARG A 200 -10.96 14.06 4.91
N SER A 201 -11.73 15.11 4.67
CA SER A 201 -11.27 16.30 3.95
C SER A 201 -10.09 16.98 4.64
N VAL A 202 -10.14 17.13 5.96
CA VAL A 202 -9.01 17.70 6.73
C VAL A 202 -7.77 16.81 6.65
N LEU A 203 -7.95 15.48 6.72
CA LEU A 203 -6.85 14.54 6.57
C LEU A 203 -6.27 14.57 5.15
N ASP A 204 -7.10 14.72 4.12
CA ASP A 204 -6.66 14.88 2.74
C ASP A 204 -5.86 16.17 2.53
N GLU A 205 -6.28 17.27 3.17
CA GLU A 205 -5.59 18.56 3.10
C GLU A 205 -4.24 18.52 3.81
N VAL A 206 -4.20 18.09 5.07
CA VAL A 206 -2.95 18.08 5.87
C VAL A 206 -1.91 17.10 5.31
N SER A 207 -2.37 16.02 4.67
CA SER A 207 -1.50 15.03 4.03
C SER A 207 -1.17 15.34 2.58
N SER A 208 -1.79 16.37 1.99
CA SER A 208 -1.52 16.72 0.60
C SER A 208 -0.04 17.03 0.43
N ARG A 209 0.52 16.52 -0.67
CA ARG A 209 1.87 16.90 -1.09
C ARG A 209 1.71 18.22 -1.81
N GLU A 210 2.38 19.27 -1.33
CA GLU A 210 2.45 20.54 -2.08
C GLU A 210 2.85 20.20 -3.52
N SER A 211 2.01 20.61 -4.47
CA SER A 211 2.29 20.41 -5.88
C SER A 211 3.59 21.13 -6.20
N VAL A 212 4.65 20.37 -6.47
CA VAL A 212 5.80 20.93 -7.19
C VAL A 212 5.25 21.29 -8.57
N ASP A 213 5.02 22.58 -8.78
CA ASP A 213 4.51 23.15 -10.02
C ASP A 213 5.47 22.73 -11.15
N HIS A 214 5.11 21.68 -11.89
CA HIS A 214 5.83 21.24 -13.07
C HIS A 214 5.44 22.17 -14.23
N ARG A 215 5.95 23.40 -14.18
CA ARG A 215 6.06 24.27 -15.37
C ARG A 215 7.31 23.96 -16.16
#